data_AF-A0A1H4IEV3-F1
#
_entry.id   AF-A0A1H4IEV3-F1
#
_cell.length_a   1.000
_cell.length_b   1.000
_cell.length_c   1.000
_cell.angle_alpha   90.00
_cell.angle_beta   90.00
_cell.angle_gamma   90.00
#
_symmetry.space_group_name_H-M   'P 1'
#
loop_
_entity.id
_entity.type
_entity.pdbx_description
1 polymer ?
#
loop_
_entity_poly.entity_id
_entity_poly.type
_entity_poly.pdbx_seq_one_letter_code
_entity_poly.pdbx_strand_id
1 'polypeptide(L)'
;MNDEAWPPVPPRIAEAEVGIGDQLARGGASTVFSIAGPRKTLLYKKYSRPRDAGELDELVGTHAGWDAKTLERVRHTLAWPVATVGEDGQAVGALVVRAAADFQFTLPSGRTRVRDFNFLLYEKRSEKLGVPRATDRDKVDLLRALLDVLSWLDDHGFVHEDLASHNLLWKLGPAEVFVLDCDSLRPLGGDSSSPLYTTVDWTDPRVLAGEVSRPDRASTSYVLGLLVPRVLISPHWYPNDPLPPERLPAALTELVVRASGPAASRPSLTEWARGLDKASAQTTGTVVEPAPVGDPAAVRTADRWIFAGGLLLGALLAIFVLARFV
;
A
#
# COMPACT_ATOMS: atom_id res chain seq x y z
N MET A 1 7.38 28.07 4.80
CA MET A 1 7.24 27.07 3.73
C MET A 1 8.61 26.94 3.11
N ASN A 2 9.44 26.03 3.62
CA ASN A 2 10.70 25.74 2.96
C ASN A 2 10.39 24.79 1.81
N ASP A 3 10.78 25.16 0.60
CA ASP A 3 10.96 24.25 -0.51
C ASP A 3 11.93 23.15 -0.06
N GLU A 4 11.42 22.04 0.46
CA GLU A 4 12.26 20.86 0.60
C GLU A 4 12.42 20.28 -0.81
N ALA A 5 13.56 20.59 -1.43
CA ALA A 5 14.03 19.88 -2.62
C ALA A 5 14.06 18.37 -2.37
N TRP A 6 14.06 17.57 -3.45
CA TRP A 6 14.25 16.12 -3.38
C TRP A 6 15.35 15.74 -2.38
N PRO A 7 15.17 14.70 -1.55
CA PRO A 7 16.10 14.40 -0.46
C PRO A 7 17.56 14.34 -0.98
N PRO A 8 18.49 15.12 -0.40
CA PRO A 8 19.85 15.24 -0.93
C PRO A 8 20.68 14.01 -0.51
N VAL A 9 20.43 12.89 -1.17
CA VAL A 9 21.08 11.61 -0.92
C VAL A 9 21.68 11.09 -2.23
N PRO A 10 22.90 10.54 -2.23
CA PRO A 10 23.43 9.88 -3.42
C PRO A 10 22.54 8.68 -3.79
N PRO A 11 22.43 8.33 -5.10
CA PRO A 11 21.57 7.22 -5.54
C PRO A 11 22.00 5.86 -4.99
N ARG A 12 23.25 5.73 -4.55
CA ARG A 12 23.75 4.58 -3.77
C ARG A 12 24.44 5.08 -2.50
N ILE A 13 24.27 4.33 -1.42
CA ILE A 13 24.89 4.63 -0.12
C ILE A 13 25.30 3.33 0.59
N ALA A 14 26.46 3.34 1.25
CA ALA A 14 26.89 2.21 2.08
C ALA A 14 26.00 2.09 3.33
N GLU A 15 25.69 0.87 3.78
CA GLU A 15 24.81 0.67 4.94
C GLU A 15 25.35 1.38 6.21
N ALA A 16 26.66 1.39 6.39
CA ALA A 16 27.32 2.06 7.52
C ALA A 16 27.09 3.58 7.54
N GLU A 17 26.76 4.21 6.41
CA GLU A 17 26.59 5.66 6.26
C GLU A 17 25.12 6.11 6.36
N VAL A 18 24.18 5.16 6.47
CA VAL A 18 22.74 5.45 6.52
C VAL A 18 22.37 6.27 7.77
N GLY A 19 23.01 5.99 8.91
CA GLY A 19 22.63 6.58 10.20
C GLY A 19 21.38 5.93 10.78
N ILE A 20 21.39 4.60 10.91
CA ILE A 20 20.25 3.79 11.33
C ILE A 20 19.81 4.16 12.76
N GLY A 21 18.52 4.44 12.94
CA GLY A 21 17.88 4.69 14.23
C GLY A 21 17.05 3.51 14.72
N ASP A 22 15.95 3.80 15.41
CA ASP A 22 15.06 2.80 15.98
C ASP A 22 14.38 1.93 14.92
N GLN A 23 14.20 0.65 15.24
CA GLN A 23 13.37 -0.26 14.46
C GLN A 23 11.89 0.12 14.60
N LEU A 24 11.23 0.40 13.48
CA LEU A 24 9.83 0.80 13.45
C LEU A 24 8.88 -0.38 13.19
N ALA A 25 9.29 -1.26 12.27
CA ALA A 25 8.50 -2.42 11.87
C ALA A 25 9.41 -3.57 11.40
N ARG A 26 8.91 -4.80 11.52
CA ARG A 26 9.55 -6.00 10.98
C ARG A 26 8.54 -6.81 10.19
N GLY A 27 8.82 -7.00 8.91
CA GLY A 27 8.09 -7.84 7.97
C GLY A 27 8.81 -9.16 7.70
N GLY A 28 8.22 -9.98 6.83
CA GLY A 28 8.81 -11.27 6.44
C GLY A 28 10.00 -11.09 5.49
N ALA A 29 9.93 -10.09 4.60
CA ALA A 29 10.95 -9.83 3.60
C ALA A 29 11.91 -8.69 3.98
N SER A 30 11.55 -7.82 4.92
CA SER A 30 12.33 -6.64 5.29
C SER A 30 12.05 -6.13 6.71
N THR A 31 12.99 -5.37 7.27
CA THR A 31 12.83 -4.61 8.51
C THR A 31 12.96 -3.12 8.21
N VAL A 32 12.08 -2.31 8.79
CA VAL A 32 12.04 -0.85 8.58
C VAL A 32 12.60 -0.14 9.80
N PHE A 33 13.56 0.74 9.58
CA PHE A 33 14.21 1.56 10.59
C PHE A 33 13.96 3.04 10.30
N SER A 34 13.87 3.82 11.39
CA SER A 34 14.05 5.27 11.31
C SER A 34 15.50 5.61 10.97
N ILE A 35 15.72 6.83 10.50
CA ILE A 35 17.06 7.35 10.22
C ILE A 35 17.30 8.57 11.12
N ALA A 36 18.49 8.64 11.70
CA ALA A 36 18.91 9.75 12.54
C ALA A 36 19.49 10.91 11.72
N GLY A 37 19.58 12.09 12.34
CA GLY A 37 20.28 13.23 11.77
C GLY A 37 19.58 13.87 10.57
N PRO A 38 20.34 14.40 9.58
CA PRO A 38 19.79 15.19 8.46
C PRO A 38 18.79 14.46 7.57
N ARG A 39 18.79 13.11 7.57
CA ARG A 39 17.94 12.27 6.70
C ARG A 39 16.70 11.71 7.41
N LYS A 40 16.30 12.29 8.55
CA LYS A 40 15.15 11.82 9.38
C LYS A 40 13.79 11.78 8.68
N THR A 41 13.66 12.41 7.51
CA THR A 41 12.49 12.38 6.63
C THR A 41 12.44 11.15 5.72
N LEU A 42 13.46 10.29 5.79
CA LEU A 42 13.53 9.01 5.10
C LEU A 42 13.38 7.86 6.09
N LEU A 43 13.07 6.68 5.56
CA LEU A 43 13.12 5.41 6.27
C LEU A 43 14.12 4.49 5.59
N TYR A 44 14.79 3.66 6.38
CA TYR A 44 15.63 2.59 5.85
C TYR A 44 14.86 1.27 5.86
N LYS A 45 14.57 0.72 4.68
CA LYS A 45 13.99 -0.61 4.51
C LYS A 45 15.13 -1.60 4.23
N LYS A 46 15.55 -2.34 5.26
CA LYS A 46 16.58 -3.37 5.17
C LYS A 46 15.98 -4.68 4.70
N TYR A 47 16.50 -5.26 3.63
CA TYR A 47 16.07 -6.56 3.13
C TYR A 47 16.59 -7.69 4.01
N SER A 48 15.78 -8.75 4.15
CA SER A 48 16.16 -9.98 4.85
C SER A 48 17.27 -10.74 4.13
N ARG A 49 17.38 -10.57 2.81
CA ARG A 49 18.43 -11.11 1.96
C ARG A 49 18.85 -10.03 0.96
N PRO A 50 20.15 -9.91 0.64
CA PRO A 50 20.61 -9.06 -0.45
C PRO A 50 19.94 -9.44 -1.78
N ARG A 51 19.80 -8.46 -2.66
CA ARG A 51 19.22 -8.60 -4.00
C ARG A 51 20.18 -7.99 -5.02
N ASP A 52 20.00 -8.33 -6.30
CA ASP A 52 20.64 -7.57 -7.36
C ASP A 52 20.20 -6.10 -7.29
N ALA A 53 21.15 -5.18 -7.36
CA ALA A 53 20.87 -3.75 -7.21
C ALA A 53 20.31 -3.10 -8.48
N GLY A 54 20.51 -3.71 -9.67
CA GLY A 54 20.28 -3.05 -10.95
C GLY A 54 18.86 -2.53 -11.13
N GLU A 55 17.87 -3.34 -10.77
CA GLU A 55 16.45 -2.96 -10.86
C GLU A 55 16.09 -1.80 -9.91
N LEU A 56 16.63 -1.82 -8.70
CA LEU A 56 16.39 -0.78 -7.70
C LEU A 56 17.13 0.52 -8.07
N ASP A 57 18.34 0.42 -8.63
CA ASP A 57 19.10 1.59 -9.07
C ASP A 57 18.44 2.29 -10.26
N GLU A 58 17.86 1.53 -11.19
CA GLU A 58 17.09 2.10 -12.30
C GLU A 58 15.85 2.84 -11.77
N LEU A 59 15.14 2.23 -10.82
CA LEU A 59 13.99 2.85 -10.18
C LEU A 59 14.37 4.12 -9.40
N VAL A 60 15.45 4.07 -8.62
CA VAL A 60 16.01 5.26 -7.93
C VAL A 60 16.38 6.32 -8.96
N GLY A 61 17.08 5.98 -10.04
CA GLY A 61 17.54 6.92 -11.06
C GLY A 61 16.42 7.60 -11.85
N THR A 62 15.20 7.05 -11.84
CA THR A 62 14.06 7.58 -12.59
C THR A 62 13.74 9.04 -12.23
N HIS A 63 13.93 9.44 -10.96
CA HIS A 63 13.59 10.78 -10.50
C HIS A 63 14.43 11.89 -11.16
N ALA A 64 15.58 11.57 -11.76
CA ALA A 64 16.50 12.56 -12.33
C ALA A 64 15.90 13.34 -13.51
N GLY A 65 14.90 12.78 -14.19
CA GLY A 65 14.21 13.43 -15.31
C GLY A 65 12.94 14.20 -14.94
N TRP A 66 12.53 14.20 -13.67
CA TRP A 66 11.26 14.76 -13.24
C TRP A 66 11.34 16.24 -12.88
N ASP A 67 10.27 16.97 -13.18
CA ASP A 67 10.14 18.37 -12.76
C ASP A 67 9.81 18.49 -11.25
N ALA A 68 9.95 19.70 -10.71
CA ALA A 68 9.73 19.94 -9.29
C ALA A 68 8.30 19.58 -8.82
N LYS A 69 7.30 19.77 -9.68
CA LYS A 69 5.90 19.44 -9.36
C LYS A 69 5.69 17.93 -9.24
N THR A 70 6.33 17.17 -10.11
CA THR A 70 6.30 15.70 -10.10
C THR A 70 7.02 15.15 -8.88
N LEU A 71 8.21 15.67 -8.59
CA LEU A 71 8.96 15.31 -7.38
C LEU A 71 8.16 15.58 -6.11
N GLU A 72 7.50 16.73 -6.03
CA GLU A 72 6.63 17.09 -4.89
C GLU A 72 5.45 16.13 -4.76
N ARG A 73 4.75 15.82 -5.87
CA ARG A 73 3.66 14.85 -5.87
C ARG A 73 4.13 13.48 -5.36
N VAL A 74 5.23 12.97 -5.89
CA VAL A 74 5.77 11.66 -5.51
C VAL A 74 6.08 11.63 -4.01
N ARG A 75 6.73 12.68 -3.49
CA ARG A 75 7.04 12.77 -2.06
C ARG A 75 5.82 12.75 -1.15
N HIS A 76 4.68 13.28 -1.60
CA HIS A 76 3.45 13.32 -0.80
C HIS A 76 2.54 12.11 -0.98
N THR A 77 2.81 11.24 -1.96
CA THR A 77 1.89 10.14 -2.32
C THR A 77 2.54 8.77 -2.41
N LEU A 78 3.87 8.68 -2.42
CA LEU A 78 4.61 7.43 -2.66
C LEU A 78 5.78 7.30 -1.69
N ALA A 79 5.98 6.10 -1.14
CA ALA A 79 7.19 5.69 -0.43
C ALA A 79 8.35 5.46 -1.41
N TRP A 80 8.58 6.40 -2.33
CA TRP A 80 9.50 6.23 -3.45
C TRP A 80 10.94 5.95 -2.95
N PRO A 81 11.66 4.98 -3.54
CA PRO A 81 13.05 4.73 -3.20
C PRO A 81 13.93 5.88 -3.72
N VAL A 82 14.69 6.51 -2.83
CA VAL A 82 15.56 7.64 -3.15
C VAL A 82 17.03 7.26 -3.17
N ALA A 83 17.39 6.09 -2.63
CA ALA A 83 18.73 5.54 -2.70
C ALA A 83 18.70 4.02 -2.50
N THR A 84 19.54 3.32 -3.24
CA THR A 84 19.90 1.92 -2.98
C THR A 84 20.91 1.87 -1.86
N VAL A 85 20.67 1.01 -0.87
CA VAL A 85 21.62 0.75 0.22
C VAL A 85 22.36 -0.54 -0.08
N GLY A 86 23.68 -0.48 -0.20
CA GLY A 86 24.51 -1.65 -0.46
C GLY A 86 25.80 -1.33 -1.23
N GLU A 87 26.58 -2.37 -1.51
CA GLU A 87 27.90 -2.30 -2.12
C GLU A 87 28.05 -3.43 -3.15
N ASP A 88 29.05 -3.32 -4.04
CA ASP A 88 29.43 -4.36 -5.01
C ASP A 88 28.28 -4.91 -5.87
N GLY A 89 27.33 -4.04 -6.25
CA GLY A 89 26.18 -4.41 -7.08
C GLY A 89 25.09 -5.18 -6.34
N GLN A 90 25.18 -5.30 -5.01
CA GLN A 90 24.15 -5.89 -4.17
C GLN A 90 23.38 -4.82 -3.42
N ALA A 91 22.05 -4.89 -3.44
CA ALA A 91 21.17 -4.09 -2.60
C ALA A 91 20.85 -4.86 -1.31
N VAL A 92 21.30 -4.34 -0.17
CA VAL A 92 20.91 -4.82 1.17
C VAL A 92 19.66 -4.12 1.70
N GLY A 93 19.21 -3.05 1.03
CA GLY A 93 17.97 -2.35 1.30
C GLY A 93 17.80 -1.10 0.46
N ALA A 94 16.83 -0.27 0.84
CA ALA A 94 16.56 1.01 0.18
C ALA A 94 16.29 2.10 1.23
N LEU A 95 16.67 3.34 0.91
CA LEU A 95 16.13 4.51 1.59
C LEU A 95 14.87 4.95 0.84
N VAL A 96 13.77 5.10 1.57
CA VAL A 96 12.47 5.44 1.01
C VAL A 96 11.90 6.70 1.64
N VAL A 97 11.10 7.44 0.89
CA VAL A 97 10.36 8.60 1.41
C VAL A 97 9.46 8.17 2.56
N ARG A 98 9.50 8.91 3.68
CA ARG A 98 8.61 8.69 4.82
C ARG A 98 7.29 9.40 4.60
N ALA A 99 6.18 8.70 4.82
CA ALA A 99 4.85 9.32 4.87
C ALA A 99 4.79 10.43 5.94
N ALA A 100 4.07 11.51 5.64
CA ALA A 100 3.83 12.62 6.57
C ALA A 100 3.19 12.13 7.88
N ALA A 101 3.39 12.90 8.97
CA ALA A 101 2.84 12.57 10.28
C ALA A 101 1.30 12.48 10.28
N ASP A 102 0.63 13.17 9.35
CA ASP A 102 -0.83 13.18 9.21
C ASP A 102 -1.41 11.81 8.79
N PHE A 103 -0.59 10.94 8.19
CA PHE A 103 -0.94 9.54 7.93
C PHE A 103 -0.79 8.64 9.15
N GLN A 104 -0.51 9.21 10.32
CA GLN A 104 -0.29 8.47 11.56
C GLN A 104 -1.40 8.79 12.58
N PHE A 105 -1.49 7.96 13.60
CA PHE A 105 -2.31 8.18 14.78
C PHE A 105 -1.64 7.60 16.01
N THR A 106 -2.02 8.09 17.18
CA THR A 106 -1.47 7.65 18.46
C THR A 106 -2.48 6.72 19.13
N LEU A 107 -2.04 5.49 19.40
CA LEU A 107 -2.82 4.52 20.17
C LEU A 107 -2.99 5.01 21.61
N PRO A 108 -4.02 4.56 22.35
CA PRO A 108 -4.17 4.86 23.79
C PRO A 108 -2.93 4.52 24.63
N SER A 109 -2.13 3.54 24.20
CA SER A 109 -0.83 3.20 24.81
C SER A 109 0.28 4.25 24.64
N GLY A 110 0.04 5.34 23.92
CA GLY A 110 1.04 6.36 23.56
C GLY A 110 1.89 6.01 22.33
N ARG A 111 1.82 4.78 21.81
CA ARG A 111 2.54 4.36 20.59
C ARG A 111 1.90 4.93 19.33
N THR A 112 2.72 5.46 18.43
CA THR A 112 2.31 5.91 17.11
C THR A 112 2.23 4.74 16.11
N ARG A 113 1.22 4.78 15.23
CA ARG A 113 0.99 3.84 14.14
C ARG A 113 0.61 4.59 12.87
N VAL A 114 0.97 4.03 11.72
CA VAL A 114 0.44 4.47 10.43
C VAL A 114 -1.03 4.06 10.30
N ARG A 115 -1.81 4.86 9.58
CA ARG A 115 -3.23 4.64 9.32
C ARG A 115 -3.39 4.03 7.93
N ASP A 116 -3.21 2.73 7.85
CA ASP A 116 -3.42 1.97 6.61
C ASP A 116 -4.92 1.69 6.34
N PHE A 117 -5.26 1.22 5.14
CA PHE A 117 -6.63 0.92 4.75
C PHE A 117 -7.25 -0.23 5.57
N ASN A 118 -6.50 -1.07 6.29
CA ASN A 118 -7.15 -2.01 7.23
C ASN A 118 -7.92 -1.27 8.32
N PHE A 119 -7.44 -0.09 8.74
CA PHE A 119 -8.21 0.72 9.68
C PHE A 119 -9.51 1.26 9.07
N LEU A 120 -9.53 1.46 7.75
CA LEU A 120 -10.73 1.86 6.99
C LEU A 120 -11.67 0.68 6.73
N LEU A 121 -11.13 -0.53 6.52
CA LEU A 121 -11.92 -1.74 6.30
C LEU A 121 -12.59 -2.22 7.60
N TYR A 122 -11.89 -2.11 8.74
CA TYR A 122 -12.34 -2.64 10.03
C TYR A 122 -12.72 -1.54 11.03
N GLU A 123 -13.49 -0.55 10.59
CA GLU A 123 -13.74 0.73 11.29
C GLU A 123 -14.23 0.58 12.74
N LYS A 124 -15.12 -0.38 13.03
CA LYS A 124 -15.60 -0.62 14.40
C LYS A 124 -14.48 -1.01 15.37
N ARG A 125 -13.47 -1.72 14.86
CA ARG A 125 -12.29 -2.09 15.65
C ARG A 125 -11.35 -0.91 15.75
N SER A 126 -11.17 -0.17 14.67
CA SER A 126 -10.32 1.01 14.56
C SER A 126 -10.76 2.15 15.47
N GLU A 127 -12.08 2.35 15.63
CA GLU A 127 -12.67 3.35 16.53
C GLU A 127 -12.23 3.12 17.98
N LYS A 128 -12.19 1.86 18.42
CA LYS A 128 -11.69 1.49 19.76
C LYS A 128 -10.20 1.79 19.96
N LEU A 129 -9.46 1.96 18.86
CA LEU A 129 -8.04 2.33 18.86
C LEU A 129 -7.82 3.84 18.65
N GLY A 130 -8.90 4.63 18.59
CA GLY A 130 -8.84 6.08 18.42
C GLY A 130 -8.83 6.55 16.96
N VAL A 131 -9.09 5.68 15.99
CA VAL A 131 -9.22 6.07 14.58
C VAL A 131 -10.69 6.38 14.28
N PRO A 132 -11.04 7.61 13.87
CA PRO A 132 -12.43 7.95 13.57
C PRO A 132 -12.96 7.16 12.37
N ARG A 133 -14.26 6.87 12.39
CA ARG A 133 -14.95 6.24 11.26
C ARG A 133 -15.08 7.23 10.11
N ALA A 134 -14.91 6.74 8.89
CA ALA A 134 -15.08 7.51 7.67
C ALA A 134 -16.55 7.50 7.23
N THR A 135 -17.02 8.62 6.69
CA THR A 135 -18.31 8.67 6.00
C THR A 135 -18.24 7.92 4.67
N ASP A 136 -19.39 7.58 4.09
CA ASP A 136 -19.45 7.06 2.72
C ASP A 136 -18.81 8.01 1.69
N ARG A 137 -18.97 9.32 1.89
CA ARG A 137 -18.32 10.37 1.10
C ARG A 137 -16.80 10.30 1.23
N ASP A 138 -16.28 10.27 2.47
CA ASP A 138 -14.84 10.17 2.73
C ASP A 138 -14.24 8.93 2.06
N LYS A 139 -14.95 7.80 2.11
CA LYS A 139 -14.54 6.54 1.49
C LYS A 139 -14.43 6.63 -0.03
N VAL A 140 -15.43 7.24 -0.69
CA VAL A 140 -15.38 7.47 -2.15
C VAL A 140 -14.24 8.42 -2.51
N ASP A 141 -14.07 9.51 -1.74
CA ASP A 141 -12.99 10.47 -1.98
C ASP A 141 -11.60 9.84 -1.77
N LEU A 142 -11.42 8.96 -0.79
CA LEU A 142 -10.19 8.18 -0.59
C LEU A 142 -9.91 7.19 -1.73
N LEU A 143 -10.94 6.48 -2.21
CA LEU A 143 -10.81 5.60 -3.38
C LEU A 143 -10.43 6.39 -4.63
N ARG A 144 -10.98 7.60 -4.78
CA ARG A 144 -10.65 8.51 -5.88
C ARG A 144 -9.21 9.03 -5.78
N ALA A 145 -8.75 9.39 -4.59
CA ALA A 145 -7.38 9.80 -4.33
C ALA A 145 -6.37 8.67 -4.58
N LEU A 146 -6.68 7.43 -4.17
CA LEU A 146 -5.88 6.26 -4.54
C LEU A 146 -5.79 6.12 -6.06
N LEU A 147 -6.92 6.24 -6.75
CA LEU A 147 -6.96 6.11 -8.20
C LEU A 147 -6.12 7.19 -8.91
N ASP A 148 -6.06 8.41 -8.36
CA ASP A 148 -5.15 9.44 -8.88
C ASP A 148 -3.69 9.02 -8.77
N VAL A 149 -3.28 8.39 -7.66
CA VAL A 149 -1.91 7.88 -7.50
C VAL A 149 -1.64 6.73 -8.47
N LEU A 150 -2.57 5.78 -8.59
CA LEU A 150 -2.42 4.64 -9.51
C LEU A 150 -2.41 5.07 -10.98
N SER A 151 -3.24 6.05 -11.36
CA SER A 151 -3.24 6.60 -12.73
C SER A 151 -1.92 7.30 -13.03
N TRP A 152 -1.36 8.02 -12.05
CA TRP A 152 -0.04 8.63 -12.22
C TRP A 152 1.06 7.59 -12.41
N LEU A 153 1.06 6.50 -11.63
CA LEU A 153 1.99 5.39 -11.83
C LEU A 153 1.85 4.78 -13.23
N ASP A 154 0.62 4.52 -13.65
CA ASP A 154 0.30 3.93 -14.96
C ASP A 154 0.75 4.83 -16.14
N ASP A 155 0.53 6.14 -16.02
CA ASP A 155 0.97 7.16 -16.99
C ASP A 155 2.49 7.25 -17.08
N HIS A 156 3.20 6.96 -15.98
CA HIS A 156 4.67 6.91 -15.92
C HIS A 156 5.22 5.52 -16.23
N GLY A 157 4.37 4.58 -16.65
CA GLY A 157 4.79 3.26 -17.08
C GLY A 157 5.04 2.28 -15.93
N PHE A 158 4.55 2.54 -14.72
CA PHE A 158 4.78 1.70 -13.55
C PHE A 158 3.55 0.88 -13.12
N VAL A 159 3.82 -0.32 -12.59
CA VAL A 159 2.85 -1.14 -11.84
C VAL A 159 3.38 -1.39 -10.45
N HIS A 160 2.47 -1.40 -9.48
CA HIS A 160 2.74 -1.79 -8.11
C HIS A 160 2.40 -3.27 -7.93
N GLU A 161 3.41 -4.09 -7.61
CA GLU A 161 3.26 -5.54 -7.61
C GLU A 161 2.51 -6.09 -6.38
N ASP A 162 2.55 -5.40 -5.25
CA ASP A 162 1.90 -5.85 -4.01
C ASP A 162 0.82 -4.88 -3.52
N LEU A 163 -0.16 -4.55 -4.37
CA LEU A 163 -1.28 -3.70 -3.96
C LEU A 163 -2.21 -4.45 -3.01
N ALA A 164 -2.21 -4.03 -1.74
CA ALA A 164 -3.07 -4.54 -0.69
C ALA A 164 -3.39 -3.44 0.33
N SER A 165 -4.45 -3.61 1.13
CA SER A 165 -4.90 -2.61 2.11
C SER A 165 -3.82 -2.14 3.09
N HIS A 166 -2.88 -3.01 3.48
CA HIS A 166 -1.81 -2.64 4.40
C HIS A 166 -0.69 -1.79 3.75
N ASN A 167 -0.63 -1.74 2.42
CA ASN A 167 0.30 -0.91 1.65
C ASN A 167 -0.30 0.44 1.25
N LEU A 168 -1.51 0.75 1.70
CA LEU A 168 -2.21 1.99 1.39
C LEU A 168 -2.44 2.76 2.69
N LEU A 169 -1.80 3.91 2.86
CA LEU A 169 -2.08 4.83 3.96
C LEU A 169 -3.15 5.84 3.56
N TRP A 170 -3.91 6.31 4.54
CA TRP A 170 -4.92 7.34 4.31
C TRP A 170 -4.94 8.40 5.41
N LYS A 171 -5.38 9.59 5.03
CA LYS A 171 -5.83 10.64 5.95
C LYS A 171 -7.08 11.34 5.39
N LEU A 172 -7.75 12.06 6.26
CA LEU A 172 -8.93 12.87 5.91
C LEU A 172 -8.64 14.35 6.19
N GLY A 173 -9.40 15.22 5.51
CA GLY A 173 -9.31 16.67 5.64
C GLY A 173 -8.03 17.29 5.06
N PRO A 174 -7.75 17.21 3.74
CA PRO A 174 -8.50 16.55 2.64
C PRO A 174 -8.21 15.04 2.54
N ALA A 175 -8.98 14.33 1.72
CA ALA A 175 -8.76 12.90 1.46
C ALA A 175 -7.46 12.72 0.65
N GLU A 176 -6.49 12.02 1.22
CA GLU A 176 -5.21 11.73 0.57
C GLU A 176 -4.79 10.28 0.84
N VAL A 177 -4.05 9.72 -0.12
CA VAL A 177 -3.52 8.36 -0.06
C VAL A 177 -2.02 8.38 -0.30
N PHE A 178 -1.29 7.63 0.53
CA PHE A 178 0.14 7.42 0.39
C PHE A 178 0.41 5.93 0.23
N VAL A 179 1.04 5.54 -0.87
CA VAL A 179 1.30 4.13 -1.22
C VAL A 179 2.68 3.74 -0.70
N LEU A 180 2.74 2.63 0.04
CA LEU A 180 3.94 2.03 0.60
C LEU A 180 4.60 1.07 -0.40
N ASP A 181 5.68 0.42 0.01
CA ASP A 181 6.36 -0.64 -0.75
C ASP A 181 6.69 -0.28 -2.21
N CYS A 182 7.03 0.99 -2.46
CA CYS A 182 7.32 1.46 -3.82
C CYS A 182 8.69 0.99 -4.34
N ASP A 183 9.52 0.36 -3.51
CA ASP A 183 10.73 -0.35 -3.95
C ASP A 183 10.42 -1.68 -4.68
N SER A 184 9.15 -2.06 -4.75
CA SER A 184 8.62 -3.10 -5.63
C SER A 184 7.94 -2.57 -6.89
N LEU A 185 8.01 -1.26 -7.17
CA LEU A 185 7.49 -0.71 -8.42
C LEU A 185 8.30 -1.22 -9.61
N ARG A 186 7.59 -1.48 -10.71
CA ARG A 186 8.18 -2.08 -11.90
C ARG A 186 7.72 -1.39 -13.17
N PRO A 187 8.60 -1.22 -14.17
CA PRO A 187 8.18 -0.86 -15.51
C PRO A 187 7.19 -1.89 -16.08
N LEU A 188 6.16 -1.40 -16.75
CA LEU A 188 5.15 -2.22 -17.41
C LEU A 188 5.78 -3.19 -18.42
N GLY A 189 5.56 -4.48 -18.21
CA GLY A 189 6.09 -5.53 -19.08
C GLY A 189 7.58 -5.83 -18.90
N GLY A 190 8.24 -5.24 -17.90
CA GLY A 190 9.65 -5.48 -17.62
C GLY A 190 9.89 -6.78 -16.83
N ASP A 191 10.79 -7.64 -17.31
CA ASP A 191 11.23 -8.83 -16.59
C ASP A 191 12.02 -8.48 -15.32
N SER A 192 11.76 -9.21 -14.24
CA SER A 192 12.44 -9.01 -12.95
C SER A 192 12.95 -10.32 -12.38
N SER A 193 14.18 -10.27 -11.88
CA SER A 193 14.83 -11.32 -11.09
C SER A 193 14.48 -11.25 -9.61
N SER A 194 13.92 -10.14 -9.14
CA SER A 194 13.51 -9.96 -7.74
C SER A 194 12.36 -10.91 -7.36
N PRO A 195 12.35 -11.48 -6.14
CA PRO A 195 11.25 -12.35 -5.73
C PRO A 195 9.92 -11.59 -5.71
N LEU A 196 8.88 -12.16 -6.34
CA LEU A 196 7.52 -11.66 -6.24
C LEU A 196 6.91 -12.12 -4.92
N TYR A 197 6.48 -11.17 -4.10
CA TYR A 197 5.70 -11.43 -2.89
C TYR A 197 4.23 -11.20 -3.20
N THR A 198 3.39 -12.17 -2.87
CA THR A 198 1.95 -12.11 -3.11
C THR A 198 1.21 -11.98 -1.79
N THR A 199 0.32 -10.99 -1.69
CA THR A 199 -0.63 -10.91 -0.58
C THR A 199 -1.88 -11.74 -0.89
N VAL A 200 -2.04 -12.86 -0.17
CA VAL A 200 -3.24 -13.71 -0.21
C VAL A 200 -4.50 -12.85 0.00
N ASP A 201 -5.58 -13.18 -0.71
CA ASP A 201 -6.86 -12.43 -0.78
C ASP A 201 -6.82 -11.06 -1.49
N TRP A 202 -5.66 -10.65 -2.02
CA TRP A 202 -5.49 -9.42 -2.80
C TRP A 202 -4.87 -9.67 -4.18
N THR A 203 -3.99 -10.67 -4.29
CA THR A 203 -3.33 -11.01 -5.55
C THR A 203 -4.32 -11.51 -6.61
N ASP A 204 -4.17 -11.00 -7.83
CA ASP A 204 -4.92 -11.45 -9.00
C ASP A 204 -4.76 -12.97 -9.21
N PRO A 205 -5.86 -13.74 -9.32
CA PRO A 205 -5.81 -15.17 -9.58
C PRO A 205 -4.94 -15.57 -10.77
N ARG A 206 -4.82 -14.72 -11.80
CA ARG A 206 -3.95 -14.98 -12.95
C ARG A 206 -2.46 -15.08 -12.57
N VAL A 207 -2.02 -14.29 -11.59
CA VAL A 207 -0.65 -14.34 -11.06
C VAL A 207 -0.46 -15.64 -10.27
N LEU A 208 -1.43 -16.00 -9.42
CA LEU A 208 -1.39 -17.22 -8.61
C LEU A 208 -1.44 -18.50 -9.46
N ALA A 209 -2.17 -18.47 -10.57
CA ALA A 209 -2.27 -19.56 -11.53
C ALA A 209 -1.10 -19.61 -12.54
N GLY A 210 -0.21 -18.62 -12.52
CA GLY A 210 0.92 -18.52 -13.46
C GLY A 210 0.52 -18.18 -14.90
N GLU A 211 -0.69 -17.66 -15.12
CA GLU A 211 -1.15 -17.17 -16.44
C GLU A 211 -0.43 -15.88 -16.85
N VAL A 212 -0.06 -15.06 -15.85
CA VAL A 212 0.87 -13.94 -16.00
C VAL A 212 1.98 -14.11 -14.96
N SER A 213 3.22 -13.80 -15.34
CA SER A 213 4.36 -13.95 -14.44
C SER A 213 4.34 -12.94 -13.30
N ARG A 214 3.76 -11.75 -13.54
CA ARG A 214 3.72 -10.61 -12.63
C ARG A 214 2.44 -9.79 -12.78
N PRO A 215 2.08 -9.00 -11.75
CA PRO A 215 0.99 -8.05 -11.85
C PRO A 215 1.15 -7.08 -13.02
N ASP A 216 0.05 -6.85 -13.72
CA ASP A 216 -0.10 -5.96 -14.88
C ASP A 216 -1.24 -4.94 -14.63
N ARG A 217 -1.58 -4.13 -15.64
CA ARG A 217 -2.71 -3.17 -15.56
C ARG A 217 -4.04 -3.83 -15.18
N ALA A 218 -4.29 -5.02 -15.71
CA ALA A 218 -5.49 -5.79 -15.40
C ALA A 218 -5.48 -6.29 -13.94
N SER A 219 -4.31 -6.54 -13.36
CA SER A 219 -4.13 -6.89 -11.95
C SER A 219 -4.44 -5.69 -11.04
N THR A 220 -4.01 -4.48 -11.40
CA THR A 220 -4.41 -3.24 -10.72
C THR A 220 -5.93 -3.07 -10.74
N SER A 221 -6.58 -3.27 -11.89
CA SER A 221 -8.04 -3.20 -11.96
C SER A 221 -8.72 -4.27 -11.12
N TYR A 222 -8.16 -5.48 -11.02
CA TYR A 222 -8.70 -6.53 -10.15
C TYR A 222 -8.66 -6.11 -8.68
N VAL A 223 -7.54 -5.55 -8.22
CA VAL A 223 -7.41 -5.06 -6.85
C VAL A 223 -8.41 -3.93 -6.56
N LEU A 224 -8.65 -3.02 -7.51
CA LEU A 224 -9.72 -2.01 -7.38
C LEU A 224 -11.10 -2.68 -7.27
N GLY A 225 -11.36 -3.73 -8.05
CA GLY A 225 -12.57 -4.55 -7.98
C GLY A 225 -12.79 -5.21 -6.63
N LEU A 226 -11.72 -5.52 -5.88
CA LEU A 226 -11.80 -6.00 -4.50
C LEU A 226 -11.95 -4.85 -3.50
N LEU A 227 -11.14 -3.80 -3.65
CA LEU A 227 -11.03 -2.72 -2.67
C LEU A 227 -12.31 -1.90 -2.57
N VAL A 228 -12.93 -1.55 -3.70
CA VAL A 228 -14.14 -0.72 -3.75
C VAL A 228 -15.30 -1.34 -2.95
N PRO A 229 -15.74 -2.58 -3.22
CA PRO A 229 -16.79 -3.21 -2.42
C PRO A 229 -16.33 -3.50 -0.99
N ARG A 230 -15.04 -3.78 -0.75
CA ARG A 230 -14.54 -3.97 0.61
C ARG A 230 -14.65 -2.71 1.49
N VAL A 231 -14.39 -1.55 0.90
CA VAL A 231 -14.49 -0.24 1.58
C VAL A 231 -15.95 0.22 1.73
N LEU A 232 -16.76 0.08 0.68
CA LEU A 232 -18.13 0.63 0.65
C LEU A 232 -19.20 -0.30 1.23
N ILE A 233 -19.00 -1.62 1.15
CA ILE A 233 -20.02 -2.62 1.48
C ILE A 233 -19.60 -3.41 2.73
N SER A 234 -18.53 -4.20 2.62
CA SER A 234 -18.09 -5.11 3.68
C SER A 234 -16.63 -5.50 3.50
N PRO A 235 -15.77 -5.41 4.53
CA PRO A 235 -14.37 -5.83 4.42
C PRO A 235 -14.19 -7.31 4.08
N HIS A 236 -15.27 -8.10 4.18
CA HIS A 236 -15.29 -9.53 3.91
C HIS A 236 -15.85 -9.88 2.53
N TRP A 237 -16.13 -8.89 1.68
CA TRP A 237 -16.65 -9.14 0.33
C TRP A 237 -15.60 -9.80 -0.57
N TYR A 238 -16.06 -10.78 -1.35
CA TYR A 238 -15.33 -11.47 -2.42
C TYR A 238 -16.11 -11.46 -3.74
N PRO A 239 -15.46 -11.68 -4.91
CA PRO A 239 -16.08 -11.60 -6.23
C PRO A 239 -17.39 -12.38 -6.44
N ASN A 240 -17.58 -13.49 -5.74
CA ASN A 240 -18.78 -14.34 -5.86
C ASN A 240 -19.88 -13.97 -4.86
N ASP A 241 -19.63 -13.00 -3.99
CA ASP A 241 -20.63 -12.52 -3.04
C ASP A 241 -21.62 -11.56 -3.72
N PRO A 242 -22.88 -11.52 -3.26
CA PRO A 242 -23.86 -10.59 -3.80
C PRO A 242 -23.41 -9.13 -3.58
N LEU A 243 -23.69 -8.27 -4.56
CA LEU A 243 -23.54 -6.83 -4.46
C LEU A 243 -24.89 -6.21 -4.10
N PRO A 244 -25.10 -5.73 -2.85
CA PRO A 244 -26.37 -5.11 -2.49
C PRO A 244 -26.51 -3.76 -3.21
N PRO A 245 -27.52 -3.60 -4.10
CA PRO A 245 -27.65 -2.41 -4.95
C PRO A 245 -27.88 -1.11 -4.16
N GLU A 246 -28.39 -1.21 -2.94
CA GLU A 246 -28.56 -0.09 -2.03
C GLU A 246 -27.27 0.34 -1.31
N ARG A 247 -26.20 -0.45 -1.41
CA ARG A 247 -24.91 -0.21 -0.73
C ARG A 247 -23.78 0.18 -1.68
N LEU A 248 -23.91 -0.16 -2.95
CA LEU A 248 -22.93 0.19 -3.97
C LEU A 248 -23.58 1.15 -4.98
N PRO A 249 -23.06 2.37 -5.15
CA PRO A 249 -23.49 3.28 -6.19
C PRO A 249 -23.60 2.58 -7.56
N ALA A 250 -24.70 2.79 -8.28
CA ALA A 250 -25.00 2.04 -9.50
C ALA A 250 -23.87 2.18 -10.55
N ALA A 251 -23.20 3.34 -10.58
CA ALA A 251 -22.07 3.62 -11.46
C ALA A 251 -20.83 2.73 -11.21
N LEU A 252 -20.73 2.09 -10.03
CA LEU A 252 -19.63 1.21 -9.65
C LEU A 252 -19.97 -0.27 -9.80
N THR A 253 -21.25 -0.63 -9.86
CA THR A 253 -21.69 -2.04 -9.85
C THR A 253 -21.14 -2.82 -11.04
N GLU A 254 -21.29 -2.29 -12.25
CA GLU A 254 -20.76 -2.94 -13.46
C GLU A 254 -19.22 -3.04 -13.43
N LEU A 255 -18.55 -2.01 -12.91
CA LEU A 255 -17.08 -1.97 -12.82
C LEU A 255 -16.54 -3.05 -11.90
N VAL A 256 -17.16 -3.23 -10.72
CA VAL A 256 -16.80 -4.28 -9.76
C VAL A 256 -16.96 -5.67 -10.37
N VAL A 257 -18.09 -5.93 -11.04
CA VAL A 257 -18.34 -7.22 -11.71
C VAL A 257 -17.30 -7.49 -12.79
N ARG A 258 -17.05 -6.53 -13.69
CA ARG A 258 -16.07 -6.66 -14.77
C ARG A 258 -14.64 -6.85 -14.26
N ALA A 259 -14.27 -6.17 -13.17
CA ALA A 259 -12.92 -6.22 -12.61
C ALA A 259 -12.52 -7.61 -12.09
N SER A 260 -13.50 -8.41 -11.66
CA SER A 260 -13.28 -9.78 -11.22
C SER A 260 -13.37 -10.82 -12.36
N GLY A 261 -13.79 -10.37 -13.55
CA GLY A 261 -13.92 -11.20 -14.74
C GLY A 261 -12.61 -11.37 -15.52
N PRO A 262 -12.72 -11.87 -16.77
CA PRO A 262 -11.59 -12.04 -17.68
C PRO A 262 -10.80 -10.74 -17.87
N ALA A 263 -9.47 -10.83 -17.91
CA ALA A 263 -8.56 -9.69 -17.98
C ALA A 263 -8.93 -8.66 -19.06
N ALA A 264 -9.30 -9.12 -20.25
CA ALA A 264 -9.67 -8.27 -21.39
C ALA A 264 -10.94 -7.42 -21.16
N SER A 265 -11.77 -7.78 -20.19
CA SER A 265 -13.01 -7.07 -19.86
C SER A 265 -12.90 -6.13 -18.66
N ARG A 266 -11.77 -6.19 -17.93
CA ARG A 266 -11.57 -5.43 -16.70
C ARG A 266 -11.52 -3.93 -16.99
N PRO A 267 -12.15 -3.09 -16.15
CA PRO A 267 -12.19 -1.66 -16.42
C PRO A 267 -10.81 -1.00 -16.37
N SER A 268 -10.60 -0.02 -17.24
CA SER A 268 -9.47 0.90 -17.19
C SER A 268 -9.54 1.81 -15.95
N LEU A 269 -8.40 2.40 -15.57
CA LEU A 269 -8.36 3.41 -14.50
C LEU A 269 -9.25 4.62 -14.83
N THR A 270 -9.37 5.01 -16.09
CA THR A 270 -10.27 6.08 -16.54
C THR A 270 -11.76 5.72 -16.38
N GLU A 271 -12.14 4.46 -16.57
CA GLU A 271 -13.50 4.01 -16.26
C GLU A 271 -13.79 4.05 -14.76
N TRP A 272 -12.83 3.59 -13.93
CA TRP A 272 -12.91 3.71 -12.48
C TRP A 272 -13.07 5.16 -12.01
N ALA A 273 -12.31 6.10 -12.61
CA ALA A 273 -12.36 7.51 -12.21
C ALA A 273 -13.73 8.09 -12.45
N ARG A 274 -14.28 7.88 -13.66
CA ARG A 274 -15.64 8.31 -14.00
C ARG A 274 -16.70 7.66 -13.13
N GLY A 275 -16.51 6.39 -12.76
CA GLY A 275 -17.39 5.67 -11.85
C GLY A 275 -17.41 6.29 -10.45
N LEU A 276 -16.23 6.57 -9.89
CA LEU A 276 -16.07 7.18 -8.57
C LEU A 276 -16.56 8.63 -8.54
N ASP A 277 -16.31 9.42 -9.58
CA ASP A 277 -16.82 10.80 -9.69
C ASP A 277 -18.35 10.82 -9.66
N LYS A 278 -19.01 9.86 -10.35
CA LYS A 278 -20.47 9.70 -10.31
C LYS A 278 -20.96 9.19 -8.95
N ALA A 279 -20.23 8.26 -8.35
CA ALA A 279 -20.56 7.71 -7.03
C ALA A 279 -20.52 8.79 -5.93
N SER A 280 -19.57 9.73 -6.04
CA SER A 280 -19.39 10.86 -5.13
C SER A 280 -20.63 11.78 -5.04
N ALA A 281 -21.43 11.84 -6.11
CA ALA A 281 -22.70 12.56 -6.14
C ALA A 281 -23.86 11.80 -5.46
N GLN A 282 -23.68 10.50 -5.14
CA GLN A 282 -24.69 9.62 -4.55
C GLN A 282 -24.46 9.35 -3.06
N THR A 283 -23.33 9.81 -2.50
CA THR A 283 -23.01 9.65 -1.08
C THR A 283 -23.79 10.62 -0.22
N THR A 284 -24.13 10.22 1.01
CA THR A 284 -24.88 11.03 1.97
C THR A 284 -23.99 11.84 2.93
N GLY A 285 -22.69 11.53 2.99
CA GLY A 285 -21.78 12.13 3.96
C GLY A 285 -22.01 11.60 5.38
N THR A 286 -22.54 10.39 5.51
CA THR A 286 -22.82 9.75 6.81
C THR A 286 -22.00 8.49 6.98
N VAL A 287 -21.74 8.12 8.23
CA VAL A 287 -21.11 6.84 8.54
C VAL A 287 -22.11 5.71 8.29
N VAL A 288 -21.72 4.77 7.42
CA VAL A 288 -22.55 3.64 7.02
C VAL A 288 -22.04 2.36 7.66
N GLU A 289 -22.95 1.58 8.22
CA GLU A 289 -22.64 0.25 8.77
C GLU A 289 -22.32 -0.76 7.67
N PRO A 290 -21.28 -1.60 7.82
CA PRO A 290 -20.99 -2.67 6.87
C PRO A 290 -22.19 -3.60 6.68
N ALA A 291 -22.45 -4.00 5.44
CA ALA A 291 -23.46 -4.99 5.12
C ALA A 291 -23.01 -6.39 5.58
N PRO A 292 -23.94 -7.28 5.97
CA PRO A 292 -23.63 -8.65 6.35
C PRO A 292 -23.37 -9.53 5.11
N VAL A 293 -22.34 -9.18 4.34
CA VAL A 293 -21.93 -9.86 3.10
C VAL A 293 -20.53 -10.44 3.25
N GLY A 294 -20.32 -11.62 2.67
CA GLY A 294 -19.16 -12.47 2.87
C GLY A 294 -19.30 -13.35 4.11
N ASP A 295 -18.32 -14.22 4.36
CA ASP A 295 -18.27 -15.04 5.59
C ASP A 295 -17.29 -14.42 6.62
N PRO A 296 -17.79 -13.78 7.69
CA PRO A 296 -16.95 -13.27 8.76
C PRO A 296 -16.21 -14.38 9.51
N ALA A 297 -16.61 -15.66 9.41
CA ALA A 297 -15.93 -16.80 10.03
C ALA A 297 -14.73 -17.29 9.19
N ALA A 298 -14.86 -17.33 7.87
CA ALA A 298 -13.73 -17.46 6.95
C ALA A 298 -12.68 -16.37 7.24
N VAL A 299 -13.13 -15.13 7.44
CA VAL A 299 -12.24 -14.03 7.83
C VAL A 299 -11.79 -14.12 9.27
N ARG A 300 -12.54 -14.60 10.28
CA ARG A 300 -11.96 -14.84 11.63
C ARG A 300 -10.80 -15.82 11.61
N THR A 301 -10.77 -16.73 10.64
CA THR A 301 -9.63 -17.63 10.44
C THR A 301 -8.48 -16.85 9.81
N ALA A 302 -8.74 -16.09 8.74
CA ALA A 302 -7.74 -15.21 8.10
C ALA A 302 -7.24 -14.07 9.00
N ASP A 303 -8.10 -13.30 9.68
CA ASP A 303 -7.83 -12.29 10.72
C ASP A 303 -7.13 -12.85 11.95
N ARG A 304 -7.37 -14.11 12.35
CA ARG A 304 -6.50 -14.74 13.36
C ARG A 304 -5.10 -14.92 12.81
N TRP A 305 -4.92 -15.19 11.52
CA TRP A 305 -3.60 -15.27 10.86
C TRP A 305 -3.03 -13.92 10.37
N ILE A 306 -3.84 -12.87 10.18
CA ILE A 306 -3.43 -11.52 9.75
C ILE A 306 -3.23 -10.62 10.97
N PHE A 307 -4.05 -10.76 12.01
CA PHE A 307 -3.84 -10.09 13.29
C PHE A 307 -2.80 -10.82 14.13
N ALA A 308 -2.77 -12.16 14.15
CA ALA A 308 -1.59 -12.88 14.63
C ALA A 308 -0.48 -12.93 13.57
N GLY A 309 -0.67 -12.54 12.32
CA GLY A 309 0.43 -12.31 11.37
C GLY A 309 1.09 -10.97 11.65
N GLY A 310 0.30 -9.92 11.87
CA GLY A 310 0.74 -8.60 12.32
C GLY A 310 1.21 -8.56 13.78
N LEU A 311 0.75 -9.49 14.63
CA LEU A 311 1.28 -9.69 15.99
C LEU A 311 2.35 -10.78 16.10
N LEU A 312 2.40 -11.84 15.28
CA LEU A 312 3.43 -12.89 15.30
C LEU A 312 4.59 -12.57 14.35
N LEU A 313 4.46 -11.77 13.28
CA LEU A 313 5.64 -11.09 12.73
C LEU A 313 6.19 -10.03 13.70
N GLY A 314 5.35 -9.53 14.60
CA GLY A 314 5.75 -8.72 15.74
C GLY A 314 6.24 -9.49 16.98
N ALA A 315 5.94 -10.79 17.13
CA ALA A 315 6.15 -11.55 18.39
C ALA A 315 6.79 -12.94 18.23
N LEU A 316 6.79 -13.58 17.06
CA LEU A 316 7.61 -14.77 16.75
C LEU A 316 9.06 -14.40 16.35
N LEU A 317 9.57 -13.31 16.91
CA LEU A 317 10.99 -13.05 17.09
C LEU A 317 11.31 -12.45 18.47
N ALA A 318 10.49 -12.81 19.46
CA ALA A 318 10.78 -12.60 20.88
C ALA A 318 11.05 -13.91 21.66
N ILE A 319 11.00 -15.07 20.99
CA ILE A 319 11.34 -16.37 21.61
C ILE A 319 12.34 -17.10 20.71
N PHE A 320 13.58 -16.61 20.65
CA PHE A 320 14.79 -17.42 20.40
C PHE A 320 16.08 -16.59 20.64
N VAL A 321 16.15 -15.85 21.76
CA VAL A 321 17.44 -15.45 22.37
C VAL A 321 17.27 -15.50 23.89
N LEU A 322 17.26 -16.71 24.45
CA LEU A 322 17.53 -16.96 25.86
C LEU A 322 17.86 -18.44 26.06
N ALA A 323 19.03 -18.84 25.56
CA ALA A 323 19.78 -19.99 26.06
C ALA A 323 21.20 -20.00 25.45
N ARG A 324 22.11 -19.26 26.09
CA ARG A 324 23.47 -19.70 26.48
C ARG A 324 24.35 -18.48 26.69
N PHE A 325 24.53 -18.11 27.96
CA PHE A 325 25.84 -18.04 28.60
C PHE A 325 25.61 -18.20 30.11
N VAL A 326 25.87 -19.41 30.60
CA VAL A 326 26.74 -19.59 31.76
C VAL A 326 28.16 -19.50 31.22
#